data_AF-A0A679FUK4-F1
#
_entry.id   AF-A0A679FUK4-F1
#
_cell.length_a   1.000
_cell.length_b   1.000
_cell.length_c   1.000
_cell.angle_alpha   90.00
_cell.angle_beta   90.00
_cell.angle_gamma   90.00
#
_symmetry.space_group_name_H-M   'P 1'
#
loop_
_entity.id
_entity.type
_entity.pdbx_description
1 polymer ?
#
loop_
_entity_poly.entity_id
_entity_poly.type
_entity_poly.pdbx_seq_one_letter_code
_entity_poly.pdbx_strand_id
1 'polypeptide(L)'
;MIRKAHELDMLTTPYVFDEEQAIKMANAGADILVAHMGLTTKGTIGAKTALSLDDCVERIQRIVDAGRSVNPDILVICHGGPIAEPEDAKYVIKRVDGLVGFFGASSIERFAAEKGIKAQTEAFKQIKR
;
A
#
# COMPACT_ATOMS: atom_id res chain seq x y z
N MET A 1 -19.06 5.60 7.43
CA MET A 1 -18.11 5.34 8.54
C MET A 1 -17.02 6.40 8.54
N ILE A 2 -16.19 6.52 7.49
CA ILE A 2 -15.12 7.53 7.38
C ILE A 2 -15.58 8.96 7.71
N ARG A 3 -16.67 9.44 7.09
CA ARG A 3 -17.24 10.76 7.41
C ARG A 3 -17.47 11.00 8.90
N LYS A 4 -18.06 10.00 9.59
CA LYS A 4 -18.32 10.11 11.03
C LYS A 4 -17.02 10.12 11.84
N ALA A 5 -15.99 9.38 11.42
CA ALA A 5 -14.70 9.40 12.09
C ALA A 5 -13.99 10.75 11.92
N HIS A 6 -14.03 11.32 10.71
CA HIS A 6 -13.51 12.65 10.44
C HIS A 6 -14.26 13.74 11.21
N GLU A 7 -15.60 13.69 11.27
CA GLU A 7 -16.41 14.59 12.10
C GLU A 7 -16.10 14.49 13.61
N LEU A 8 -15.48 13.40 14.05
CA LEU A 8 -14.99 13.17 15.41
C LEU A 8 -13.50 13.50 15.59
N ASP A 9 -12.88 14.19 14.61
CA ASP A 9 -11.46 14.58 14.62
C ASP A 9 -10.48 13.39 14.71
N MET A 10 -10.91 12.21 14.22
CA MET A 10 -10.01 11.07 14.07
C MET A 10 -9.28 11.15 12.74
N LEU A 11 -7.99 10.77 12.74
CA LEU A 11 -7.27 10.52 11.48
C LEU A 11 -7.93 9.38 10.70
N THR A 12 -8.18 9.60 9.42
CA THR A 12 -8.86 8.67 8.53
C THR A 12 -7.99 8.27 7.34
N THR A 13 -7.77 6.97 7.19
CA THR A 13 -6.89 6.40 6.16
C THR A 13 -7.56 5.26 5.38
N PRO A 14 -8.69 5.48 4.68
CA PRO A 14 -9.41 4.40 4.00
C PRO A 14 -8.64 3.78 2.84
N TYR A 15 -8.84 2.47 2.64
CA TYR A 15 -8.53 1.82 1.38
C TYR A 15 -9.52 2.24 0.28
N VAL A 16 -8.99 2.49 -0.91
CA VAL A 16 -9.75 2.75 -2.14
C VAL A 16 -9.17 1.92 -3.29
N PHE A 17 -10.04 1.47 -4.20
CA PHE A 17 -9.67 0.54 -5.28
C PHE A 17 -9.80 1.13 -6.68
N ASP A 18 -10.47 2.28 -6.81
CA ASP A 18 -10.79 2.96 -8.05
C ASP A 18 -11.02 4.47 -7.81
N GLU A 19 -11.16 5.22 -8.90
CA GLU A 19 -11.37 6.66 -8.93
C GLU A 19 -12.68 7.08 -8.24
N GLU A 20 -13.75 6.31 -8.40
CA GLU A 20 -15.06 6.60 -7.82
C GLU A 20 -14.99 6.53 -6.28
N GLN A 21 -14.31 5.51 -5.76
CA GLN A 21 -14.08 5.36 -4.33
C GLN A 21 -13.14 6.44 -3.79
N ALA A 22 -12.10 6.82 -4.54
CA ALA A 22 -11.22 7.92 -4.17
C ALA A 22 -12.00 9.23 -3.98
N ILE A 23 -12.86 9.57 -4.94
CA ILE A 23 -13.74 10.75 -4.87
C ILE A 23 -14.70 10.65 -3.68
N LYS A 24 -15.33 9.48 -3.46
CA LYS A 24 -16.26 9.29 -2.33
C LYS A 24 -15.58 9.45 -0.98
N MET A 25 -14.37 8.90 -0.82
CA MET A 25 -13.61 9.00 0.43
C MET A 25 -13.04 10.40 0.65
N ALA A 26 -12.56 11.07 -0.39
CA ALA A 26 -12.17 12.48 -0.30
C ALA A 26 -13.36 13.37 0.12
N ASN A 27 -14.53 13.21 -0.49
CA ASN A 27 -15.75 13.91 -0.08
C ASN A 27 -16.21 13.55 1.34
N ALA A 28 -15.81 12.39 1.85
CA ALA A 28 -16.08 11.96 3.21
C ALA A 28 -15.12 12.59 4.24
N GLY A 29 -14.13 13.38 3.82
CA GLY A 29 -13.13 13.97 4.71
C GLY A 29 -11.95 13.04 5.00
N ALA A 30 -11.65 12.10 4.11
CA ALA A 30 -10.45 11.28 4.27
C ALA A 30 -9.18 12.15 4.31
N ASP A 31 -8.32 11.91 5.31
CA ASP A 31 -7.03 12.61 5.42
C ASP A 31 -5.98 11.97 4.49
N ILE A 32 -6.03 10.64 4.38
CA ILE A 32 -5.12 9.85 3.53
C ILE A 32 -5.91 8.81 2.73
N LEU A 33 -5.72 8.75 1.42
CA LEU A 33 -6.21 7.63 0.61
C LEU A 33 -5.15 6.55 0.50
N VAL A 34 -5.53 5.30 0.77
CA VAL A 34 -4.66 4.15 0.55
C VAL A 34 -5.09 3.43 -0.74
N ALA A 35 -4.37 3.71 -1.83
CA ALA A 35 -4.62 3.10 -3.13
C ALA A 35 -4.24 1.61 -3.11
N HIS A 36 -5.24 0.74 -3.08
CA HIS A 36 -5.06 -0.69 -2.84
C HIS A 36 -5.06 -1.51 -4.15
N MET A 37 -3.92 -2.12 -4.47
CA MET A 37 -3.70 -2.88 -5.71
C MET A 37 -4.04 -4.37 -5.58
N GLY A 38 -4.99 -4.71 -4.70
CA GLY A 38 -5.34 -6.10 -4.38
C GLY A 38 -4.34 -6.84 -3.49
N LEU A 39 -4.52 -8.14 -3.35
CA LEU A 39 -3.76 -9.00 -2.42
C LEU A 39 -2.24 -8.91 -2.69
N THR A 40 -1.44 -8.80 -1.63
CA THR A 40 0.04 -8.80 -1.75
C THR A 40 0.54 -10.19 -2.16
N THR A 41 1.39 -10.24 -3.18
CA THR A 41 1.66 -11.50 -3.91
C THR A 41 3.08 -12.03 -3.84
N LYS A 42 4.03 -11.25 -3.32
CA LYS A 42 5.37 -11.76 -3.00
C LYS A 42 5.34 -12.56 -1.69
N GLY A 43 6.40 -13.33 -1.44
CA GLY A 43 6.54 -14.18 -0.25
C GLY A 43 6.36 -15.68 -0.52
N THR A 44 6.49 -16.48 0.53
CA THR A 44 6.53 -17.96 0.48
C THR A 44 5.19 -18.62 0.11
N ILE A 45 4.06 -17.94 0.36
CA ILE A 45 2.69 -18.43 0.12
C ILE A 45 2.14 -17.92 -1.24
N GLY A 46 2.88 -17.03 -1.92
CA GLY A 46 2.47 -16.14 -3.02
C GLY A 46 1.20 -16.49 -3.80
N ALA A 47 0.12 -15.74 -3.54
CA ALA A 47 -1.02 -15.69 -4.46
C ALA A 47 -0.57 -15.06 -5.79
N LYS A 48 -1.02 -15.58 -6.93
CA LYS A 48 -0.73 -14.94 -8.24
C LYS A 48 -1.66 -13.73 -8.42
N THR A 49 -1.09 -12.54 -8.59
CA THR A 49 -1.81 -11.33 -9.00
C THR A 49 -1.74 -11.19 -10.51
N ALA A 50 -2.80 -10.61 -11.09
CA ALA A 50 -2.83 -10.24 -12.50
C ALA A 50 -2.14 -8.90 -12.81
N LEU A 51 -1.77 -8.11 -11.79
CA LEU A 51 -1.21 -6.76 -11.97
C LEU A 51 0.32 -6.76 -11.99
N SER A 52 0.89 -6.10 -13.00
CA SER A 52 2.28 -5.68 -13.04
C SER A 52 2.51 -4.40 -12.23
N LEU A 53 3.78 -4.02 -12.01
CA LEU A 53 4.10 -2.73 -11.37
C LEU A 53 3.66 -1.54 -12.23
N ASP A 54 3.71 -1.66 -13.56
CA ASP A 54 3.28 -0.60 -14.48
C ASP A 54 1.76 -0.42 -14.44
N ASP A 55 0.99 -1.52 -14.39
CA ASP A 55 -0.46 -1.45 -14.17
C ASP A 55 -0.80 -0.74 -12.85
N CYS A 56 0.04 -0.94 -11.81
CA CYS A 56 -0.14 -0.25 -10.54
C CYS A 56 0.13 1.24 -10.67
N VAL A 57 1.19 1.65 -11.38
CA VAL A 57 1.50 3.07 -11.62
C VAL A 57 0.31 3.76 -12.27
N GLU A 58 -0.23 3.20 -13.37
CA GLU A 58 -1.36 3.79 -14.08
C GLU A 58 -2.63 3.88 -13.22
N ARG A 59 -2.95 2.83 -12.46
CA ARG A 59 -4.13 2.81 -11.60
C ARG A 59 -4.00 3.78 -10.42
N ILE A 60 -2.84 3.81 -9.78
CA ILE A 60 -2.61 4.69 -8.63
C ILE A 60 -2.63 6.15 -9.08
N GLN A 61 -2.06 6.49 -10.25
CA GLN A 61 -2.14 7.86 -10.76
C GLN A 61 -3.60 8.32 -10.91
N ARG A 62 -4.47 7.48 -11.50
CA ARG A 62 -5.90 7.81 -11.63
C ARG A 62 -6.59 8.01 -10.27
N ILE A 63 -6.23 7.21 -9.27
CA ILE A 63 -6.73 7.37 -7.89
C ILE A 63 -6.24 8.69 -7.26
N VAL A 64 -4.95 9.03 -7.45
CA VAL A 64 -4.37 10.28 -6.96
C VAL A 64 -5.09 11.47 -7.58
N ASP A 65 -5.23 11.50 -8.90
CA ASP A 65 -5.89 12.57 -9.63
C ASP A 65 -7.34 12.72 -9.20
N ALA A 66 -8.06 11.61 -9.06
CA ALA A 66 -9.46 11.60 -8.63
C ALA A 66 -9.64 12.12 -7.20
N GLY A 67 -8.80 11.67 -6.25
CA GLY A 67 -8.82 12.18 -4.88
C GLY A 67 -8.51 13.67 -4.79
N ARG A 68 -7.46 14.11 -5.52
CA ARG A 68 -7.02 15.51 -5.54
C ARG A 68 -7.96 16.45 -6.28
N SER A 69 -8.78 15.95 -7.20
CA SER A 69 -9.84 16.73 -7.84
C SER A 69 -10.91 17.19 -6.84
N VAL A 70 -11.07 16.48 -5.72
CA VAL A 70 -12.00 16.82 -4.64
C VAL A 70 -11.30 17.60 -3.53
N ASN A 71 -10.11 17.15 -3.11
CA ASN A 71 -9.31 17.81 -2.09
C ASN A 71 -7.84 17.87 -2.55
N PRO A 72 -7.35 19.02 -3.04
CA PRO A 72 -5.98 19.16 -3.52
C PRO A 72 -4.89 18.79 -2.48
N ASP A 73 -5.21 18.88 -1.20
CA ASP A 73 -4.27 18.64 -0.10
C ASP A 73 -4.32 17.20 0.45
N ILE A 74 -5.19 16.34 -0.09
CA ILE A 74 -5.30 14.96 0.37
C ILE A 74 -3.99 14.18 0.11
N LEU A 75 -3.52 13.46 1.13
CA LEU A 75 -2.36 12.59 0.97
C LEU A 75 -2.78 11.27 0.35
N VAL A 76 -1.93 10.71 -0.50
CA VAL A 76 -2.18 9.40 -1.11
C VAL A 76 -0.95 8.53 -0.93
N ILE A 77 -1.18 7.29 -0.49
CA ILE A 77 -0.15 6.25 -0.34
C ILE A 77 -0.62 4.96 -1.01
N CYS A 78 0.31 4.09 -1.41
CA CYS A 78 -0.04 2.85 -2.11
C CYS A 78 0.09 1.62 -1.22
N HIS A 79 -0.63 0.55 -1.58
CA HIS A 79 -0.60 -0.73 -0.88
C HIS A 79 -0.92 -1.90 -1.82
N GLY A 80 -0.28 -3.06 -1.57
CA GLY A 80 -0.74 -4.34 -2.10
C GLY A 80 -0.31 -4.66 -3.53
N GLY A 81 -0.92 -5.71 -4.08
CA GLY A 81 -0.58 -6.25 -5.39
C GLY A 81 0.88 -6.72 -5.49
N PRO A 82 1.62 -6.31 -6.53
CA PRO A 82 3.05 -6.58 -6.67
C PRO A 82 3.94 -5.65 -5.81
N ILE A 83 3.39 -4.63 -5.14
CA ILE A 83 4.14 -3.65 -4.33
C ILE A 83 4.40 -4.22 -2.94
N ALA A 84 5.52 -4.93 -2.76
CA ALA A 84 5.73 -5.78 -1.60
C ALA A 84 7.08 -5.61 -0.91
N GLU A 85 8.10 -5.13 -1.62
CA GLU A 85 9.44 -4.87 -1.09
C GLU A 85 9.82 -3.39 -1.31
N PRO A 86 10.84 -2.87 -0.61
CA PRO A 86 11.24 -1.46 -0.72
C PRO A 86 11.50 -0.97 -2.15
N GLU A 87 12.11 -1.80 -3.00
CA GLU A 87 12.39 -1.44 -4.40
C GLU A 87 11.11 -1.35 -5.25
N ASP A 88 10.06 -2.11 -4.92
CA ASP A 88 8.76 -1.99 -5.61
C ASP A 88 8.05 -0.70 -5.22
N ALA A 89 8.02 -0.38 -3.92
CA ALA A 89 7.44 0.85 -3.41
C ALA A 89 8.16 2.07 -4.02
N LYS A 90 9.50 2.04 -4.05
CA LYS A 90 10.33 3.05 -4.70
C LYS A 90 10.07 3.16 -6.21
N TYR A 91 9.86 2.04 -6.90
CA TYR A 91 9.54 2.04 -8.33
C TYR A 91 8.27 2.83 -8.61
N VAL A 92 7.22 2.59 -7.82
CA VAL A 92 5.90 3.23 -7.95
C VAL A 92 5.94 4.68 -7.51
N ILE A 93 6.48 4.99 -6.32
CA ILE A 93 6.54 6.36 -5.78
C ILE A 93 7.30 7.30 -6.71
N LYS A 94 8.35 6.84 -7.39
CA LYS A 94 9.09 7.66 -8.36
C LYS A 94 8.34 7.96 -9.67
N ARG A 95 7.22 7.28 -9.94
CA ARG A 95 6.49 7.32 -11.21
C ARG A 95 5.06 7.82 -11.10
N VAL A 96 4.56 7.98 -9.88
CA VAL A 96 3.21 8.49 -9.63
C VAL A 96 3.33 9.87 -8.99
N ASP A 97 2.94 10.89 -9.74
CA ASP A 97 2.97 12.26 -9.28
C ASP A 97 1.92 12.47 -8.19
N GLY A 98 2.35 12.96 -7.03
CA GLY A 98 1.47 13.20 -5.89
C GLY A 98 1.30 12.02 -4.92
N LEU A 99 1.92 10.87 -5.20
CA LEU A 99 1.99 9.76 -4.26
C LEU A 99 3.10 10.00 -3.23
N VAL A 100 2.77 9.94 -1.94
CA VAL A 100 3.69 10.37 -0.86
C VAL A 100 4.24 9.22 -0.01
N GLY A 101 3.87 7.98 -0.30
CA GLY A 101 4.34 6.86 0.51
C GLY A 101 3.71 5.52 0.22
N PHE A 102 3.94 4.59 1.15
CA PHE A 102 3.53 3.19 1.07
C PHE A 102 2.97 2.74 2.42
N PHE A 103 1.84 2.04 2.40
CA PHE A 103 1.24 1.44 3.58
C PHE A 103 1.64 -0.04 3.66
N GLY A 104 2.52 -0.38 4.61
CA GLY A 104 3.02 -1.74 4.78
C GLY A 104 2.20 -2.56 5.78
N ALA A 105 1.97 -3.83 5.45
CA ALA A 105 1.40 -4.83 6.37
C ALA A 105 2.26 -6.10 6.33
N SER A 106 1.88 -7.09 5.50
CA SER A 106 2.67 -8.33 5.32
C SER A 106 4.13 -8.10 4.93
N SER A 107 4.42 -7.02 4.20
CA SER A 107 5.78 -6.62 3.82
C SER A 107 6.66 -6.24 5.02
N ILE A 108 6.05 -5.67 6.06
CA ILE A 108 6.75 -5.16 7.24
C ILE A 108 6.83 -6.24 8.32
N GLU A 109 5.72 -6.91 8.63
CA GLU A 109 5.70 -7.86 9.74
C GLU A 109 6.07 -9.28 9.29
N ARG A 110 5.37 -9.82 8.27
CA ARG A 110 5.46 -11.24 7.92
C ARG A 110 6.76 -11.55 7.18
N PHE A 111 7.08 -10.83 6.11
CA PHE A 111 8.28 -11.14 5.31
C PHE A 111 9.56 -10.89 6.08
N ALA A 112 9.61 -9.81 6.87
CA ALA A 112 10.76 -9.53 7.73
C ALA A 112 10.94 -10.63 8.78
N ALA A 113 9.86 -11.03 9.47
CA ALA A 113 9.91 -12.09 10.47
C ALA A 113 10.28 -13.45 9.85
N GLU A 114 9.65 -13.85 8.75
CA GLU A 114 9.94 -15.14 8.08
C GLU A 114 11.41 -15.26 7.69
N LYS A 115 11.98 -14.22 7.05
CA LYS A 115 13.40 -14.19 6.67
C LYS A 115 14.31 -14.24 7.90
N GLY A 116 14.04 -13.39 8.89
CA GLY A 116 14.87 -13.26 10.09
C GLY A 116 14.87 -14.52 10.96
N ILE A 117 13.69 -15.07 11.27
CA ILE A 117 13.53 -16.27 12.09
C ILE A 117 14.22 -17.47 11.43
N LYS A 118 14.03 -17.64 10.10
CA LYS A 118 14.66 -18.71 9.34
C LYS A 118 16.19 -18.61 9.41
N ALA A 119 16.74 -17.45 9.05
CA ALA A 119 18.19 -17.23 9.01
C ALA A 119 18.84 -17.47 10.39
N GLN A 120 18.21 -16.98 11.47
CA GLN A 120 18.70 -17.19 12.83
C GLN A 120 18.69 -18.66 13.23
N THR A 121 17.62 -19.39 12.88
CA THR A 121 17.48 -20.83 13.18
C THR A 121 18.53 -21.65 12.42
N GLU A 122 18.73 -21.34 11.14
CA GLU A 122 19.76 -21.99 10.31
C GLU A 122 21.17 -21.79 10.88
N ALA A 123 21.50 -20.58 11.34
CA ALA A 123 22.79 -20.29 11.96
C ALA A 123 23.07 -21.14 13.20
N PHE A 124 22.09 -21.30 14.10
CA PHE A 124 22.24 -22.19 15.26
C PHE A 124 22.43 -23.66 14.87
N LYS A 125 21.72 -24.12 13.84
CA LYS A 125 21.77 -25.51 13.37
C LYS A 125 23.11 -25.89 12.72
N GLN A 126 23.91 -24.92 12.29
CA GLN A 126 25.21 -25.14 11.64
C GLN A 126 26.37 -25.36 12.63
N ILE A 127 26.17 -25.12 13.93
CA ILE A 127 27.21 -25.32 14.95
C ILE A 127 27.54 -26.82 15.04
N LYS A 128 28.82 -27.18 14.81
CA LYS A 128 29.34 -28.54 14.94
C LYS A 128 30.42 -28.59 16.03
N ARG A 129 30.59 -29.77 16.62
CA ARG A 129 31.64 -30.07 17.60
C ARG A 129 32.99 -30.24 16.92
#